data_AF-A0A7G2K090-F1
#
_entry.id   AF-A0A7G2K090-F1
#
_cell.length_a   1.000
_cell.length_b   1.000
_cell.length_c   1.000
_cell.angle_alpha   90.00
_cell.angle_beta   90.00
_cell.angle_gamma   90.00
#
_symmetry.space_group_name_H-M   'P 1'
#
loop_
_entity.id
_entity.type
_entity.pdbx_description
1 polymer ?
#
loop_
_entity_poly.entity_id
_entity_poly.type
_entity_poly.pdbx_seq_one_letter_code
_entity_poly.pdbx_strand_id
1 'polypeptide(L)'
;FLQCFMPTEHTNETSSVNFANSVEDLVAQTIEKTIEEVNADRAVANNTKNRQIVLSLYEKGIFDIKDAINLVAERLDISRHTVYLYIRQIKQEQE
;
A
#
# COMPACT_ATOMS: atom_id res chain seq x y z
N PHE A 1 -60.85 -13.90 -11.29
CA PHE A 1 -59.41 -14.19 -11.42
C PHE A 1 -58.64 -12.93 -11.03
N LEU A 2 -58.16 -12.87 -9.79
CA LEU A 2 -57.31 -11.77 -9.29
C LEU A 2 -55.93 -12.36 -9.05
N GLN A 3 -54.99 -11.99 -9.90
CA GLN A 3 -53.58 -12.34 -9.80
C GLN A 3 -52.94 -11.37 -8.80
N CYS A 4 -52.67 -11.86 -7.59
CA CYS A 4 -51.95 -11.10 -6.57
C CYS A 4 -50.53 -10.81 -7.06
N PHE A 5 -50.24 -9.52 -7.24
CA PHE A 5 -48.89 -8.98 -7.29
C PHE A 5 -48.23 -9.21 -5.93
N MET A 6 -47.32 -10.18 -5.85
CA MET A 6 -46.29 -10.19 -4.82
C MET A 6 -45.10 -9.39 -5.36
N PRO A 7 -44.65 -8.32 -4.69
CA PRO A 7 -43.31 -7.82 -4.93
C PRO A 7 -42.35 -8.90 -4.42
N THR A 8 -41.53 -9.46 -5.30
CA THR A 8 -40.30 -10.09 -4.86
C THR A 8 -39.48 -8.97 -4.22
N GLU A 9 -39.42 -8.93 -2.89
CA GLU A 9 -38.41 -8.12 -2.22
C GLU A 9 -37.08 -8.62 -2.73
N HIS A 10 -36.49 -7.77 -3.56
CA HIS A 10 -35.13 -7.88 -4.02
C HIS A 10 -34.27 -8.17 -2.81
N THR A 11 -33.45 -9.21 -2.96
CA THR A 11 -32.24 -9.48 -2.20
C THR A 11 -31.83 -8.20 -1.48
N ASN A 12 -31.93 -8.21 -0.16
CA ASN A 12 -31.21 -7.28 0.67
C ASN A 12 -29.73 -7.62 0.44
N GLU A 13 -29.22 -7.26 -0.73
CA GLU A 13 -27.86 -6.82 -0.89
C GLU A 13 -27.82 -5.63 0.05
N THR A 14 -27.52 -5.92 1.32
CA THR A 14 -26.67 -5.06 2.09
C THR A 14 -25.47 -4.87 1.20
N SER A 15 -25.58 -3.90 0.30
CA SER A 15 -24.50 -3.20 -0.33
C SER A 15 -23.64 -2.86 0.87
N SER A 16 -22.67 -3.74 1.11
CA SER A 16 -21.68 -3.63 2.14
C SER A 16 -20.97 -2.36 1.74
N VAL A 17 -21.47 -1.27 2.32
CA VAL A 17 -20.93 0.06 2.25
C VAL A 17 -19.43 -0.15 2.31
N ASN A 18 -18.81 0.13 1.17
CA ASN A 18 -17.41 -0.04 0.88
C ASN A 18 -16.67 0.97 1.76
N PHE A 19 -16.65 0.71 3.08
CA PHE A 19 -15.82 1.38 4.07
C PHE A 19 -14.41 1.07 3.62
N ALA A 20 -13.82 2.01 2.88
CA ALA A 20 -12.46 1.95 2.45
C ALA A 20 -11.57 1.43 3.59
N ASN A 21 -11.05 0.22 3.36
CA ASN A 21 -9.77 -0.34 3.75
C ASN A 21 -9.19 0.22 5.07
N SER A 22 -9.07 -0.64 6.09
CA SER A 22 -8.32 -0.34 7.32
C SER A 22 -6.99 0.36 7.00
N VAL A 23 -6.48 1.20 7.90
CA VAL A 23 -5.21 1.92 7.69
C VAL A 23 -4.08 0.96 7.27
N GLU A 24 -4.06 -0.23 7.84
CA GLU A 24 -3.13 -1.31 7.52
C GLU A 24 -3.28 -1.82 6.08
N ASP A 25 -4.51 -1.95 5.60
CA ASP A 25 -4.80 -2.39 4.22
C ASP A 25 -4.45 -1.30 3.20
N LEU A 26 -4.69 -0.02 3.54
CA LEU A 26 -4.23 1.11 2.74
C LEU A 26 -2.70 1.14 2.62
N VAL A 27 -1.99 0.92 3.73
CA VAL A 27 -0.52 0.82 3.74
C VAL A 27 -0.07 -0.35 2.87
N ALA A 28 -0.64 -1.54 3.06
CA ALA A 28 -0.28 -2.73 2.30
C ALA A 28 -0.48 -2.51 0.79
N GLN A 29 -1.63 -1.97 0.37
CA GLN A 29 -1.92 -1.66 -1.03
C GLN A 29 -0.94 -0.63 -1.61
N THR A 30 -0.58 0.39 -0.83
CA THR A 30 0.36 1.42 -1.28
C THR A 30 1.77 0.85 -1.45
N ILE A 31 2.18 -0.05 -0.55
CA ILE A 31 3.46 -0.77 -0.66
C ILE A 31 3.48 -1.60 -1.95
N GLU A 32 2.48 -2.47 -2.16
CA GLU A 32 2.42 -3.33 -3.35
C GLU A 32 2.44 -2.53 -4.64
N LYS A 33 1.60 -1.50 -4.74
CA LYS A 33 1.55 -0.65 -5.92
C LYS A 33 2.91 0.03 -6.20
N THR A 34 3.59 0.48 -5.16
CA THR A 34 4.91 1.12 -5.31
C THR A 34 5.98 0.12 -5.74
N ILE A 35 5.92 -1.12 -5.24
CA ILE A 35 6.81 -2.21 -5.68
C ILE A 35 6.59 -2.49 -7.17
N GLU A 36 5.35 -2.62 -7.61
CA GLU A 36 5.00 -2.85 -9.02
C GLU A 36 5.48 -1.71 -9.92
N GLU A 37 5.19 -0.46 -9.54
CA GLU A 37 5.61 0.76 -10.26
C GLU A 37 7.13 0.78 -10.47
N VAL A 38 7.91 0.60 -9.39
CA VAL A 38 9.38 0.64 -9.46
C VAL A 38 9.93 -0.59 -10.19
N ASN A 39 9.30 -1.76 -10.07
CA ASN A 39 9.75 -2.95 -10.76
C ASN A 39 9.54 -2.87 -12.28
N ALA A 40 8.45 -2.23 -12.70
CA ALA A 40 8.12 -2.00 -14.11
C ALA A 40 9.00 -0.92 -14.76
N ASP A 41 9.54 0.01 -13.97
CA ASP A 41 10.43 1.04 -14.47
C ASP A 41 11.81 0.48 -14.85
N ARG A 42 12.11 0.48 -16.16
CA ARG A 42 13.38 0.02 -16.72
C ARG A 42 14.53 1.01 -16.54
N ALA A 43 14.23 2.26 -16.18
CA ALA A 43 15.27 3.26 -15.87
C ALA A 43 15.91 3.02 -14.50
N VAL A 44 15.23 2.29 -13.60
CA VAL A 44 15.74 1.97 -12.26
C VAL A 44 16.57 0.69 -12.32
N ALA A 45 17.86 0.79 -11.96
CA ALA A 45 18.74 -0.36 -11.90
C ALA A 45 18.27 -1.34 -10.80
N ASN A 46 18.32 -2.66 -11.08
CA ASN A 46 17.81 -3.69 -10.17
C ASN A 46 18.41 -3.61 -8.76
N ASN A 47 19.69 -3.30 -8.62
CA ASN A 47 20.37 -3.16 -7.32
C ASN A 47 19.95 -1.90 -6.53
N THR A 48 19.27 -0.95 -7.18
CA THR A 48 18.77 0.29 -6.55
C THR A 48 17.27 0.25 -6.28
N LYS A 49 16.53 -0.76 -6.77
CA LYS A 49 15.06 -0.83 -6.67
C LYS A 49 14.57 -0.75 -5.23
N ASN A 50 15.20 -1.47 -4.29
CA ASN A 50 14.77 -1.41 -2.88
C ASN A 50 14.93 0.00 -2.29
N ARG A 51 16.01 0.72 -2.63
CA ARG A 51 16.19 2.11 -2.19
C ARG A 51 15.14 3.02 -2.84
N GLN A 52 14.86 2.83 -4.13
CA GLN A 52 13.87 3.61 -4.85
C GLN A 52 12.45 3.39 -4.31
N ILE A 53 12.07 2.16 -3.95
CA ILE A 53 10.77 1.87 -3.33
C ILE A 53 10.66 2.58 -1.98
N VAL A 54 11.68 2.49 -1.14
CA VAL A 54 11.68 3.19 0.16
C VAL A 54 11.61 4.71 -0.01
N LEU A 55 12.29 5.27 -1.01
CA LEU A 55 12.16 6.70 -1.34
C LEU A 55 10.72 7.07 -1.73
N SER A 56 10.12 6.35 -2.68
CA SER A 56 8.74 6.62 -3.12
C SER A 56 7.73 6.47 -1.97
N LEU A 57 7.91 5.52 -1.07
CA LEU A 57 7.05 5.35 0.12
C LEU A 57 7.26 6.46 1.15
N TYR A 58 8.49 6.96 1.28
CA TYR A 58 8.81 8.09 2.14
C TYR A 58 8.14 9.37 1.65
N GLU A 59 8.21 9.67 0.35
CA GLU A 59 7.54 10.81 -0.26
C GLU A 59 6.01 10.74 -0.14
N LYS A 60 5.45 9.52 -0.11
CA LYS A 60 4.02 9.27 0.10
C LYS A 60 3.59 9.34 1.59
N GLY A 61 4.52 9.58 2.52
CA GLY A 61 4.23 9.68 3.96
C GLY A 61 3.90 8.34 4.64
N ILE A 62 4.21 7.21 4.00
CA ILE A 62 3.83 5.87 4.53
C ILE A 62 4.50 5.58 5.87
N PHE A 63 5.70 6.10 6.10
CA PHE A 63 6.45 5.87 7.34
C PHE A 63 5.95 6.67 8.55
N ASP A 64 4.98 7.57 8.37
CA ASP A 64 4.29 8.23 9.50
C ASP A 64 3.26 7.31 10.16
N ILE A 65 2.90 6.22 9.48
CA ILE A 65 1.95 5.22 9.97
C ILE A 65 2.70 4.19 10.81
N LYS A 66 2.12 3.85 11.96
CA LYS A 66 2.68 2.85 12.88
C LYS A 66 2.85 1.51 12.15
N ASP A 67 3.93 0.82 12.46
CA ASP A 67 4.28 -0.51 11.92
C ASP A 67 4.58 -0.58 10.42
N ALA A 68 4.48 0.52 9.66
CA ALA A 68 4.81 0.55 8.23
C ALA A 68 6.24 0.08 7.93
N ILE A 69 7.20 0.40 8.80
CA ILE A 69 8.60 -0.08 8.66
C ILE A 69 8.68 -1.61 8.70
N ASN A 70 7.90 -2.26 9.56
CA ASN A 70 7.89 -3.71 9.66
C ASN A 70 7.30 -4.32 8.39
N LEU A 71 6.19 -3.76 7.89
CA LEU A 71 5.54 -4.21 6.66
C LEU A 71 6.45 -4.04 5.43
N VAL A 72 7.12 -2.91 5.30
CA VAL A 72 8.06 -2.66 4.17
C VAL A 72 9.24 -3.62 4.23
N ALA A 73 9.81 -3.87 5.41
CA ALA A 73 10.92 -4.80 5.58
C ALA A 73 10.52 -6.23 5.15
N GLU A 74 9.33 -6.69 5.56
CA GLU A 74 8.79 -8.00 5.19
C GLU A 74 8.52 -8.10 3.68
N ARG A 75 7.86 -7.11 3.07
CA ARG A 75 7.51 -7.13 1.64
C ARG A 75 8.71 -7.04 0.72
N LEU A 76 9.77 -6.33 1.12
CA LEU A 76 10.99 -6.17 0.33
C LEU A 76 12.07 -7.23 0.63
N ASP A 77 11.81 -8.14 1.57
CA ASP A 77 12.77 -9.13 2.07
C ASP A 77 14.12 -8.48 2.48
N ILE A 78 14.04 -7.41 3.27
CA ILE A 78 15.20 -6.69 3.81
C ILE A 78 15.07 -6.47 5.31
N SER A 79 16.20 -6.22 5.98
CA SER A 79 16.16 -5.93 7.41
C SER A 79 15.50 -4.58 7.70
N ARG A 80 14.83 -4.46 8.86
CA ARG A 80 14.34 -3.16 9.37
C ARG A 80 15.45 -2.13 9.47
N HIS A 81 16.66 -2.57 9.82
CA HIS A 81 17.84 -1.69 9.87
C HIS A 81 18.15 -1.07 8.50
N THR A 82 18.01 -1.84 7.43
CA THR A 82 18.17 -1.35 6.05
C THR A 82 17.11 -0.31 5.69
N VAL A 83 15.86 -0.51 6.07
CA VAL A 83 14.79 0.47 5.88
C VAL A 83 15.11 1.78 6.61
N TYR A 84 15.51 1.71 7.89
CA TYR A 84 15.95 2.87 8.66
C TYR A 84 17.14 3.59 8.02
N LEU A 85 18.14 2.83 7.53
CA LEU A 85 19.31 3.37 6.86
C LEU A 85 18.89 4.21 5.64
N TYR A 86 18.01 3.69 4.78
CA TYR A 86 17.53 4.42 3.61
C TYR A 86 16.73 5.66 4.00
N ILE A 87 15.79 5.57 4.94
CA ILE A 87 15.02 6.74 5.42
C ILE A 87 15.97 7.83 5.93
N ARG A 88 17.01 7.44 6.69
CA ARG A 88 18.01 8.39 7.20
C ARG A 88 18.80 9.06 6.07
N GLN A 89 19.25 8.30 5.08
CA GLN A 89 19.97 8.85 3.92
C GLN A 89 19.10 9.83 3.13
N ILE A 90 17.84 9.48 2.90
CA ILE A 90 16.87 10.36 2.20
C ILE A 90 16.71 11.68 2.96
N LYS A 91 16.56 11.64 4.28
CA LYS A 91 16.47 12.86 5.12
C LYS A 91 17.72 13.74 5.01
N GLN A 92 18.91 13.13 4.96
CA GLN A 92 20.18 13.87 4.82
C GLN A 92 20.37 14.47 3.43
N GLU A 93 19.79 13.88 2.39
CA GLU A 93 19.84 14.40 1.01
C GLU A 93 18.87 15.57 0.77
N GLN A 94 17.87 15.75 1.65
CA GLN A 94 16.87 16.83 1.58
C GLN A 94 17.25 18.07 2.41
N GLU A 95 18.31 18.00 3.22
CA GLU A 95 18.90 19.11 3.97
C GLU A 95 19.98 19.83 3.16
#